data_AF-A0A917HAI6-F1
#
_entry.id   AF-A0A917HAI6-F1
#
_cell.length_a   1.000
_cell.length_b   1.000
_cell.length_c   1.000
_cell.angle_alpha   90.00
_cell.angle_beta   90.00
_cell.angle_gamma   90.00
#
_symmetry.space_group_name_H-M   'P 1'
#
loop_
_entity.id
_entity.type
_entity.pdbx_description
1 polymer ?
#
loop_
_entity_poly.entity_id
_entity_poly.type
_entity_poly.pdbx_seq_one_letter_code
_entity_poly.pdbx_strand_id
1 'polypeptide(L)'
;MKSEKFFYVVANDLFEETIGEHYLREDYWKYLSEAIIMMYYTARLFSDHGKNVLIDGIIVERPELQPHYEKVKGIFAGYPLSIVEVFCPLDICRKRNIQRGNRAEDQSEGQHEIMAKNIAYDFKVNTHLNTSEECANLILEQLLGQHKG
;
A
#
# COMPACT_ATOMS: atom_id res chain seq x y z
N MET A 1 -12.77 -14.98 9.79
CA MET A 1 -12.18 -15.29 11.12
C MET A 1 -11.62 -13.98 11.68
N LYS A 2 -12.02 -13.53 12.87
CA LYS A 2 -11.42 -12.29 13.42
C LYS A 2 -9.98 -12.59 13.85
N SER A 3 -9.01 -11.85 13.33
CA SER A 3 -7.62 -11.91 13.79
C SER A 3 -7.57 -11.50 15.27
N GLU A 4 -6.96 -12.33 16.12
CA GLU A 4 -6.62 -11.93 17.50
C GLU A 4 -5.42 -10.97 17.53
N LYS A 5 -4.68 -10.83 16.43
CA LYS A 5 -3.57 -9.89 16.29
C LYS A 5 -4.07 -8.50 15.91
N PHE A 6 -3.60 -7.51 16.65
CA PHE A 6 -3.79 -6.09 16.35
C PHE A 6 -2.72 -5.59 15.37
N PHE A 7 -3.13 -4.75 14.42
CA PHE A 7 -2.26 -4.12 13.44
C PHE A 7 -2.43 -2.60 13.51
N TYR A 8 -1.30 -1.88 13.54
CA TYR A 8 -1.29 -0.45 13.27
C TYR A 8 -1.36 -0.23 11.76
N VAL A 9 -2.14 0.74 11.31
CA VAL A 9 -2.25 1.07 9.89
C VAL A 9 -1.46 2.35 9.63
N VAL A 10 -0.57 2.30 8.64
CA VAL A 10 -0.02 3.48 7.98
C VAL A 10 -0.45 3.45 6.52
N ALA A 11 -0.81 4.59 5.95
CA ALA A 11 -1.29 4.63 4.58
C ALA A 11 -0.87 5.92 3.88
N ASN A 12 -0.73 5.87 2.55
CA ASN A 12 -0.36 7.05 1.74
C ASN A 12 -1.32 8.21 2.03
N ASP A 13 -2.64 7.96 1.94
CA ASP A 13 -3.68 8.97 2.21
C ASP A 13 -3.59 9.51 3.64
N LEU A 14 -3.28 8.67 4.64
CA LEU A 14 -3.12 9.13 6.04
C LEU A 14 -1.90 10.04 6.23
N PHE A 15 -0.82 9.78 5.49
CA PHE A 15 0.38 10.60 5.54
C PHE A 15 0.26 11.86 4.67
N GLU A 16 -0.55 11.84 3.61
CA GLU A 16 -0.88 13.03 2.83
C GLU A 16 -1.55 14.10 3.71
N GLU A 17 -2.45 13.70 4.61
CA GLU A 17 -3.11 14.60 5.57
C GLU A 17 -2.16 15.28 6.57
N THR A 18 -0.90 14.84 6.64
CA THR A 18 0.14 15.51 7.45
C THR A 18 0.80 16.68 6.73
N ILE A 19 0.53 16.84 5.43
CA ILE A 19 1.11 17.87 4.57
C ILE A 19 0.14 19.05 4.47
N GLY A 20 0.63 20.28 4.68
CA GLY A 20 -0.20 21.47 4.49
C GLY A 20 -0.68 21.61 3.04
N GLU A 21 -1.97 21.88 2.84
CA GLU A 21 -2.58 21.95 1.48
C GLU A 21 -1.84 22.86 0.50
N HIS A 22 -1.27 23.98 0.95
CA HIS A 22 -0.54 24.90 0.08
C HIS A 22 0.69 24.24 -0.56
N TYR A 23 1.40 23.39 0.17
CA TYR A 23 2.53 22.62 -0.35
C TYR A 23 2.08 21.59 -1.39
N LEU A 24 0.98 20.88 -1.13
CA LEU A 24 0.40 19.94 -2.11
C LEU A 24 -0.02 20.61 -3.41
N ARG A 25 -0.47 21.88 -3.35
CA ARG A 25 -0.83 22.68 -4.55
C ARG A 25 0.40 23.19 -5.29
N GLU A 26 1.49 23.50 -4.58
CA GLU A 26 2.74 23.96 -5.18
C GLU A 26 3.48 22.82 -5.91
N ASP A 27 3.65 21.69 -5.24
CA ASP A 27 4.36 20.54 -5.77
C ASP A 27 3.91 19.24 -5.08
N TYR A 28 2.80 18.70 -5.56
CA TYR A 28 2.17 17.50 -4.99
C TYR A 28 3.15 16.33 -4.82
N TRP A 29 3.90 16.00 -5.88
CA TRP A 29 4.75 14.80 -5.87
C TRP A 29 6.01 14.97 -5.03
N LYS A 30 6.59 16.17 -4.95
CA LYS A 30 7.69 16.43 -4.02
C LYS A 30 7.29 16.11 -2.58
N TYR A 31 6.23 16.75 -2.08
CA TYR A 31 5.86 16.63 -0.67
C TYR A 31 5.23 15.28 -0.34
N LEU A 32 4.38 14.74 -1.22
CA LEU A 32 3.80 13.40 -1.01
C LEU A 32 4.90 12.33 -0.99
N SER A 33 5.89 12.42 -1.88
CA SER A 33 6.98 11.44 -1.93
C SER A 33 7.81 11.44 -0.65
N GLU A 34 8.10 12.62 -0.08
CA GLU A 34 8.74 12.73 1.22
C GLU A 34 7.90 12.07 2.32
N ALA A 35 6.59 12.34 2.36
CA ALA A 35 5.68 11.75 3.33
C ALA A 35 5.55 10.22 3.19
N ILE A 36 5.54 9.69 1.96
CA ILE A 36 5.55 8.24 1.69
C ILE A 36 6.82 7.59 2.26
N ILE A 37 8.00 8.20 2.08
CA ILE A 37 9.23 7.68 2.67
C ILE A 37 9.16 7.72 4.20
N MET A 38 8.63 8.80 4.78
CA MET A 38 8.41 8.90 6.23
C MET A 38 7.40 7.88 6.76
N MET A 39 6.39 7.54 5.96
CA MET A 39 5.43 6.48 6.27
C MET A 39 6.14 5.12 6.43
N TYR A 40 7.03 4.78 5.51
CA TYR A 40 7.81 3.53 5.61
C TYR A 40 8.71 3.50 6.84
N TYR A 41 9.40 4.61 7.16
CA TYR A 41 10.20 4.69 8.39
C TYR A 41 9.33 4.63 9.66
N THR A 42 8.09 5.14 9.62
CA THR A 42 7.15 5.04 10.73
C THR A 42 6.69 3.59 10.92
N ALA A 43 6.39 2.87 9.83
CA ALA A 43 6.09 1.43 9.91
C ALA A 43 7.27 0.63 10.47
N ARG A 44 8.49 0.96 10.06
CA ARG A 44 9.71 0.38 10.62
C ARG A 44 9.82 0.64 12.13
N LEU A 45 9.59 1.87 12.58
CA LEU A 45 9.59 2.21 14.00
C LEU A 45 8.58 1.36 14.80
N PHE A 46 7.37 1.17 14.29
CA PHE A 46 6.40 0.28 14.92
C PHE A 46 6.89 -1.18 14.96
N SER A 47 7.55 -1.65 13.90
CA SER A 47 8.17 -2.98 13.87
C SER A 47 9.31 -3.13 14.88
N ASP A 48 10.16 -2.11 15.05
CA ASP A 48 11.21 -2.04 16.08
C ASP A 48 10.65 -2.21 17.50
N HIS A 49 9.41 -1.78 17.72
CA HIS A 49 8.67 -1.94 18.98
C HIS A 49 7.82 -3.22 19.05
N GLY A 50 8.07 -4.20 18.17
CA GLY A 50 7.39 -5.49 18.13
C GLY A 50 5.91 -5.39 17.75
N LYS A 51 5.48 -4.32 17.08
CA LYS A 51 4.09 -4.14 16.63
C LYS A 51 3.91 -4.70 15.23
N ASN A 52 2.74 -5.30 14.98
CA ASN A 52 2.34 -5.64 13.62
C ASN A 52 1.83 -4.37 12.92
N VAL A 53 2.22 -4.19 11.66
CA VAL A 53 1.89 -2.99 10.88
C VAL A 53 1.33 -3.41 9.53
N LEU A 54 0.24 -2.77 9.11
CA LEU A 54 -0.27 -2.80 7.76
C LEU A 54 0.15 -1.49 7.07
N ILE A 55 0.78 -1.63 5.91
CA ILE A 55 1.14 -0.51 5.04
C ILE A 55 0.16 -0.53 3.86
N ASP A 56 -0.74 0.44 3.78
CA ASP A 56 -1.68 0.59 2.67
C ASP A 56 -1.21 1.72 1.73
N GLY A 57 -0.65 1.34 0.60
CA GLY A 57 -0.11 2.30 -0.35
C GLY A 57 0.12 1.70 -1.71
N ILE A 58 0.44 2.59 -2.65
CA ILE A 58 0.82 2.22 -4.02
C ILE A 58 2.32 2.42 -4.21
N ILE A 59 2.98 1.42 -4.81
CA ILE A 59 4.39 1.52 -5.19
C ILE A 59 4.44 2.05 -6.63
N VAL A 60 4.68 3.34 -6.78
CA VAL A 60 4.71 4.06 -8.07
C VAL A 60 6.12 4.54 -8.44
N GLU A 61 6.42 4.66 -9.73
CA GLU A 61 7.65 5.26 -10.22
C GLU A 61 7.41 6.72 -10.60
N ARG A 62 8.02 7.60 -9.81
CA ARG A 62 8.03 9.06 -9.98
C ARG A 62 9.45 9.57 -9.83
N PRO A 63 9.84 10.69 -10.46
CA PRO A 63 11.20 11.24 -10.33
C PRO A 63 11.71 11.33 -8.88
N GLU A 64 10.82 11.64 -7.94
CA GLU A 64 11.10 11.83 -6.52
C GLU A 64 11.24 10.50 -5.75
N LEU A 65 10.54 9.45 -6.20
CA LEU A 65 10.53 8.14 -5.55
C LEU A 65 11.45 7.11 -6.21
N GLN A 66 11.76 7.26 -7.49
CA GLN A 66 12.47 6.24 -8.25
C GLN A 66 13.91 5.99 -7.74
N PRO A 67 14.38 4.73 -7.72
CA PRO A 67 13.60 3.51 -7.90
C PRO A 67 12.78 3.20 -6.63
N HIS A 68 11.46 3.28 -6.70
CA HIS A 68 10.63 3.27 -5.50
C HIS A 68 10.63 1.90 -4.82
N TYR A 69 10.46 0.84 -5.59
CA TYR A 69 10.48 -0.52 -5.05
C TYR A 69 11.81 -0.88 -4.38
N GLU A 70 12.93 -0.43 -4.95
CA GLU A 70 14.25 -0.64 -4.35
C GLU A 70 14.44 0.15 -3.05
N LYS A 71 13.89 1.38 -2.96
CA LYS A 71 13.85 2.14 -1.70
C LYS A 71 13.06 1.39 -0.63
N VAL A 72 11.89 0.84 -0.95
CA VAL A 72 11.10 0.03 -0.02
C VAL A 72 11.93 -1.16 0.48
N LYS A 73 12.54 -1.93 -0.42
CA LYS A 73 13.41 -3.06 -0.03
C LYS A 73 14.59 -2.63 0.84
N GLY A 74 15.21 -1.49 0.55
CA GLY A 74 16.31 -0.94 1.34
C GLY A 74 15.87 -0.50 2.75
N ILE A 75 14.72 0.17 2.87
CA ILE A 75 14.20 0.65 4.17
C ILE A 75 13.87 -0.52 5.10
N PHE A 76 13.29 -1.58 4.55
CA PHE A 76 12.89 -2.78 5.30
C PHE A 76 13.92 -3.92 5.23
N ALA A 77 15.15 -3.66 4.77
CA ALA A 77 16.19 -4.67 4.77
C ALA A 77 16.45 -5.18 6.20
N GLY A 78 16.30 -6.48 6.42
CA GLY A 78 16.43 -7.12 7.74
C GLY A 78 15.16 -7.07 8.61
N TYR A 79 14.06 -6.48 8.13
CA TYR A 79 12.77 -6.50 8.79
C TYR A 79 11.85 -7.58 8.21
N PRO A 80 10.92 -8.14 9.01
CA PRO A 80 9.88 -9.01 8.49
C PRO A 80 8.89 -8.18 7.66
N LEU A 81 9.07 -8.18 6.34
CA LEU A 81 8.19 -7.51 5.38
C LEU A 81 7.56 -8.57 4.47
N SER A 82 6.24 -8.47 4.26
CA SER A 82 5.56 -9.18 3.19
C SER A 82 4.82 -8.18 2.31
N ILE A 83 4.97 -8.32 0.99
CA ILE A 83 4.40 -7.44 -0.03
C ILE A 83 3.31 -8.22 -0.77
N VAL A 84 2.08 -7.71 -0.67
CA VAL A 84 0.89 -8.36 -1.23
C VAL A 84 0.39 -7.62 -2.45
N GLU A 85 0.17 -8.33 -3.55
CA GLU A 85 -0.52 -7.75 -4.71
C GLU A 85 -2.04 -7.73 -4.45
N VAL A 86 -2.62 -6.54 -4.33
CA VAL A 86 -4.08 -6.36 -4.25
C VAL A 86 -4.64 -6.04 -5.63
N PHE A 87 -5.05 -7.07 -6.36
CA PHE A 87 -5.40 -6.96 -7.77
C PHE A 87 -6.90 -6.78 -8.01
N CYS A 88 -7.23 -5.92 -8.98
CA CYS A 88 -8.55 -5.81 -9.58
C CYS A 88 -8.41 -5.36 -11.06
N PRO A 89 -9.17 -5.96 -12.00
CA PRO A 89 -9.25 -5.47 -13.37
C PRO A 89 -9.70 -4.00 -13.44
N LEU A 90 -9.08 -3.22 -14.34
CA LEU A 90 -9.31 -1.77 -14.45
C LEU A 90 -10.76 -1.41 -14.79
N ASP A 91 -11.45 -2.21 -15.59
CA ASP A 91 -12.87 -1.98 -15.92
C ASP A 91 -13.78 -2.11 -14.70
N ILE A 92 -13.44 -3.01 -13.76
CA ILE A 92 -14.14 -3.16 -12.48
C ILE A 92 -13.76 -2.02 -11.52
N CYS A 93 -12.49 -1.63 -11.48
CA CYS A 93 -12.05 -0.46 -10.70
C CYS A 93 -12.79 0.81 -11.13
N ARG A 94 -12.91 1.04 -12.44
CA ARG A 94 -13.65 2.17 -13.02
C ARG A 94 -15.10 2.19 -12.54
N LYS A 95 -15.81 1.06 -12.65
CA LYS A 95 -17.20 0.93 -12.16
C LYS A 95 -17.31 1.26 -10.66
N ARG A 96 -16.34 0.82 -9.85
CA ARG A 96 -16.29 1.11 -8.40
C ARG A 96 -15.99 2.58 -8.11
N ASN A 97 -15.12 3.23 -8.87
CA ASN A 97 -14.83 4.65 -8.73
C ASN A 97 -16.07 5.50 -8.99
N ILE A 98 -16.82 5.20 -10.06
CA ILE A 98 -18.11 5.85 -10.36
C ILE A 98 -19.10 5.68 -9.20
N GLN A 99 -19.23 4.46 -8.67
CA GLN A 99 -20.14 4.18 -7.55
C GLN A 99 -19.77 4.89 -6.26
N ARG A 100 -18.48 5.12 -6.00
CA ARG A 100 -17.99 5.83 -4.81
C ARG A 100 -18.30 7.34 -4.86
N GLY A 101 -18.34 7.93 -6.05
CA GLY A 101 -18.71 9.33 -6.26
C GLY A 101 -17.70 10.39 -5.78
N ASN A 102 -16.68 10.00 -5.01
CA ASN A 102 -15.62 10.88 -4.50
C ASN A 102 -14.25 10.63 -5.16
N ARG A 103 -14.21 9.85 -6.24
CA ARG A 103 -13.00 9.52 -7.00
C ARG A 103 -13.24 9.78 -8.48
N ALA A 104 -12.19 10.21 -9.19
CA ALA A 104 -12.25 10.30 -10.64
C ALA A 104 -12.42 8.90 -11.26
N GLU A 105 -13.19 8.81 -12.33
CA GLU A 105 -13.50 7.55 -13.01
C GLU A 105 -12.22 6.82 -13.47
N ASP A 106 -11.25 7.57 -13.99
CA ASP A 106 -9.97 7.15 -14.56
C ASP A 106 -8.82 7.05 -13.54
N GLN A 107 -9.05 7.35 -12.26
CA GLN A 107 -8.01 7.39 -11.23
C GLN A 107 -7.18 6.10 -11.18
N SER A 108 -7.83 4.94 -11.30
CA SER A 108 -7.15 3.64 -11.24
C SER A 108 -6.27 3.38 -12.46
N GLU A 109 -6.62 3.94 -13.62
CA GLU A 109 -5.83 3.83 -14.84
C GLU A 109 -4.58 4.70 -14.75
N GLY A 110 -4.74 5.95 -14.32
CA GLY A 110 -3.61 6.84 -14.08
C GLY A 110 -2.63 6.29 -13.03
N GLN A 111 -3.14 5.64 -11.98
CA GLN A 111 -2.29 4.92 -11.02
C GLN A 111 -1.56 3.74 -11.66
N HIS A 112 -2.25 2.93 -12.46
CA HIS A 112 -1.67 1.76 -13.12
C HIS A 112 -0.51 2.13 -14.06
N GLU A 113 -0.63 3.24 -14.81
CA GLU A 113 0.41 3.73 -15.72
C GLU A 113 1.73 4.04 -15.02
N ILE A 114 1.66 4.51 -13.78
CA ILE A 114 2.83 4.91 -12.99
C ILE A 114 3.26 3.84 -11.98
N MET A 115 2.61 2.68 -11.91
CA MET A 115 3.02 1.62 -10.98
C MET A 115 4.44 1.14 -11.28
N ALA A 116 5.21 0.86 -10.24
CA ALA A 116 6.49 0.20 -10.38
C ALA A 116 6.32 -1.18 -11.01
N LYS A 117 7.24 -1.50 -11.91
CA LYS A 117 7.24 -2.77 -12.65
C LYS A 117 8.14 -3.77 -11.96
N ASN A 118 7.89 -5.06 -12.19
CA ASN A 118 8.72 -6.17 -11.68
C ASN A 118 8.82 -6.22 -10.15
N ILE A 119 7.76 -5.80 -9.44
CA ILE A 119 7.66 -5.99 -7.98
C ILE A 119 7.57 -7.50 -7.71
N ALA A 120 8.45 -8.01 -6.85
CA ALA A 120 8.31 -9.36 -6.32
C ALA A 120 7.31 -9.33 -5.16
N TYR A 121 6.09 -9.77 -5.44
CA TYR A 121 5.04 -9.97 -4.45
C TYR A 121 5.15 -11.38 -3.86
N ASP A 122 4.90 -11.52 -2.57
CA ASP A 122 4.88 -12.83 -1.92
C ASP A 122 3.63 -13.62 -2.31
N PHE A 123 2.49 -12.92 -2.44
CA PHE A 123 1.24 -13.49 -2.90
C PHE A 123 0.28 -12.41 -3.42
N LYS A 124 -0.81 -12.86 -4.03
CA LYS A 124 -1.83 -12.03 -4.69
C LYS A 124 -3.21 -12.30 -4.11
N VAL A 125 -3.97 -11.25 -3.87
CA VAL A 125 -5.42 -11.32 -3.59
C VAL A 125 -6.21 -10.64 -4.69
N ASN A 126 -7.36 -11.22 -5.03
CA ASN A 126 -8.18 -10.77 -6.16
C ASN A 126 -9.50 -10.18 -5.64
N THR A 127 -9.58 -8.85 -5.58
CA THR A 127 -10.75 -8.15 -5.00
C THR A 127 -11.96 -8.11 -5.95
N HIS A 128 -11.81 -8.59 -7.18
CA HIS A 128 -12.90 -8.77 -8.13
C HIS A 128 -13.59 -10.14 -7.99
N LEU A 129 -12.93 -11.10 -7.33
CA LEU A 129 -13.46 -12.44 -7.07
C LEU A 129 -13.90 -12.60 -5.62
N ASN A 130 -13.30 -11.83 -4.71
CA ASN A 130 -13.48 -11.95 -3.28
C ASN A 130 -13.90 -10.60 -2.68
N THR A 131 -14.68 -10.65 -1.62
CA THR A 131 -14.94 -9.52 -0.72
C THR A 131 -13.67 -9.08 0.01
N SER A 132 -13.69 -7.88 0.61
CA SER A 132 -12.58 -7.39 1.41
C SER A 132 -12.30 -8.29 2.62
N GLU A 133 -13.34 -8.86 3.25
CA GLU A 133 -13.17 -9.78 4.38
C GLU A 133 -12.52 -11.09 3.96
N GLU A 134 -12.92 -11.66 2.82
CA GLU A 134 -12.29 -12.86 2.26
C GLU A 134 -10.83 -12.59 1.88
N CYS A 135 -10.52 -11.45 1.24
CA CYS A 135 -9.14 -11.07 0.96
C CYS A 135 -8.30 -10.94 2.24
N ALA A 136 -8.87 -10.33 3.29
CA ALA A 136 -8.19 -10.21 4.58
C ALA A 136 -7.93 -11.58 5.22
N ASN A 137 -8.89 -12.51 5.15
CA ASN A 137 -8.68 -13.88 5.61
C ASN A 137 -7.55 -14.59 4.83
N LEU A 138 -7.53 -14.46 3.49
CA LEU A 138 -6.45 -15.02 2.66
C LEU A 138 -5.07 -14.46 3.03
N ILE A 139 -4.98 -13.15 3.30
CA ILE A 139 -3.76 -12.49 3.77
C ILE A 139 -3.32 -13.09 5.11
N LEU A 140 -4.24 -13.22 6.07
CA LEU A 140 -3.93 -13.77 7.38
C LEU A 140 -3.51 -15.24 7.30
N GLU A 141 -4.14 -16.04 6.45
CA GLU A 141 -3.77 -17.45 6.23
C GLU A 141 -2.37 -17.58 5.66
N GLN A 142 -1.98 -16.74 4.70
CA GLN A 142 -0.61 -16.74 4.17
C GLN A 142 0.42 -16.28 5.19
N LEU A 143 0.13 -15.22 5.96
CA LEU A 143 1.07 -14.68 6.95
C LEU A 143 1.21 -15.57 8.20
N LEU A 144 0.13 -16.20 8.65
CA LEU A 144 0.09 -16.98 9.90
C LEU A 144 0.23 -18.49 9.67
N GLY A 145 -0.17 -18.98 8.49
CA GLY A 145 -0.03 -20.38 8.10
C GLY A 145 1.43 -20.82 7.95
N GLN A 146 2.36 -19.88 7.73
CA GLN A 146 3.79 -20.15 7.63
C GLN A 146 4.50 -20.47 8.96
N HIS A 147 3.77 -20.51 10.10
CA HIS A 147 4.30 -20.95 11.39
C HIS A 147 3.94 -22.39 11.80
N LYS A 148 3.46 -23.22 10.86
CA LYS A 148 3.38 -24.69 11.07
C LYS A 148 4.58 -25.38 10.41
N GLY A 149 5.75 -25.26 11.04
CA GLY A 149 7.00 -25.92 10.63
C GLY A 149 8.02 -25.89 11.75
#